data_AF-A0A069I9V3-F1
#
_entry.id   AF-A0A069I9V3-F1
#
_cell.length_a   1.000
_cell.length_b   1.000
_cell.length_c   1.000
_cell.angle_alpha   90.00
_cell.angle_beta   90.00
_cell.angle_gamma   90.00
#
_symmetry.space_group_name_H-M   'P 1'
#
loop_
_entity.id
_entity.type
_entity.pdbx_description
1 polymer ?
#
loop_
_entity_poly.entity_id
_entity_poly.type
_entity_poly.pdbx_seq_one_letter_code
_entity_poly.pdbx_strand_id
1 'polypeptide(L)'
;MRYAFFCLKWAVALAIPLGLLLSLRPGIEASWTSIFLVSLYIGLPIGFGMAVLACIGFTIGGVFAGWLESSEDAQRIWLRVKFVLLTLIALPVTAFAIYCLWRGFAEHRILALSRSGTLISPESHPLFFWVSFCGWAWLAVGMPVHVYRRAKAIFG
;
A
#
# COMPACT_ATOMS: atom_id res chain seq x y z
N MET A 1 -12.56 -11.40 18.23
CA MET A 1 -12.61 -12.63 17.40
C MET A 1 -13.27 -12.46 16.03
N ARG A 2 -13.74 -11.27 15.62
CA ARG A 2 -14.52 -11.14 14.37
C ARG A 2 -13.65 -11.16 13.12
N TYR A 3 -12.45 -10.56 13.16
CA TYR A 3 -11.61 -10.41 11.97
C TYR A 3 -10.74 -11.65 11.71
N ALA A 4 -10.16 -12.25 12.75
CA ALA A 4 -9.41 -13.50 12.62
C ALA A 4 -10.29 -14.64 12.07
N PHE A 5 -11.54 -14.73 12.52
CA PHE A 5 -12.51 -15.70 12.02
C PHE A 5 -12.93 -15.43 10.57
N PHE A 6 -13.00 -14.15 10.17
CA PHE A 6 -13.23 -13.76 8.78
C PHE A 6 -12.06 -14.19 7.87
N CYS A 7 -10.81 -13.93 8.28
CA CYS A 7 -9.62 -14.37 7.54
C CYS A 7 -9.57 -15.90 7.40
N LEU A 8 -9.91 -16.64 8.46
CA LEU A 8 -9.97 -18.10 8.43
C LEU A 8 -11.00 -18.62 7.42
N LYS A 9 -12.21 -18.02 7.38
CA LYS A 9 -13.24 -18.38 6.40
C LYS A 9 -12.77 -18.20 4.96
N TRP A 10 -12.10 -17.09 4.68
CA TRP A 10 -11.59 -16.81 3.33
C TRP A 10 -10.40 -17.71 2.96
N ALA A 11 -9.52 -18.00 3.91
CA ALA A 11 -8.42 -18.95 3.69
C ALA A 11 -8.96 -20.35 3.34
N VAL A 12 -9.99 -20.83 4.05
CA VAL A 12 -10.65 -22.11 3.74
C VAL A 12 -11.38 -22.06 2.41
N ALA A 13 -12.13 -21.00 2.13
CA ALA A 13 -12.85 -20.82 0.87
C ALA A 13 -11.94 -20.75 -0.36
N LEU A 14 -10.70 -20.27 -0.21
CA LEU A 14 -9.69 -20.26 -1.27
C LEU A 14 -8.93 -21.60 -1.37
N ALA A 15 -8.67 -22.27 -0.25
CA ALA A 15 -7.93 -23.54 -0.24
C ALA A 15 -8.71 -24.69 -0.90
N ILE A 16 -10.04 -24.74 -0.74
CA ILE A 16 -10.89 -25.80 -1.33
C ILE A 16 -10.82 -25.83 -2.87
N PRO A 17 -11.12 -24.74 -3.60
CA PRO A 17 -11.01 -24.72 -5.06
C PRO A 17 -9.56 -24.86 -5.54
N LEU A 18 -8.57 -24.38 -4.78
CA LEU A 18 -7.16 -24.60 -5.09
C LEU A 18 -6.79 -26.09 -5.06
N GLY A 19 -7.27 -26.83 -4.04
CA GLY A 19 -7.07 -28.28 -3.94
C GLY A 19 -7.76 -29.06 -5.05
N LEU A 20 -8.95 -28.61 -5.49
CA LEU A 20 -9.69 -29.21 -6.60
C LEU A 20 -9.03 -28.93 -7.96
N LEU A 21 -8.40 -27.77 -8.14
CA LEU A 21 -7.61 -27.48 -9.33
C LEU A 21 -6.32 -28.31 -9.40
N LEU A 22 -5.71 -28.65 -8.26
CA LEU A 22 -4.53 -29.52 -8.20
C LEU A 22 -4.84 -30.99 -8.52
N SER A 23 -6.08 -31.46 -8.25
CA SER A 23 -6.49 -32.84 -8.54
C SER A 23 -6.94 -33.06 -9.98
N LEU A 24 -7.36 -32.01 -10.69
CA LEU A 24 -7.75 -32.06 -12.08
C LEU A 24 -6.53 -31.96 -13.01
N ARG A 25 -5.95 -33.12 -13.38
CA ARG A 25 -4.91 -33.22 -14.41
C ARG A 25 -5.55 -33.68 -15.74
N PRO A 26 -5.75 -32.80 -16.74
CA PRO A 26 -6.42 -33.19 -17.98
C PRO A 26 -5.50 -34.03 -18.89
N GLY A 27 -6.01 -35.17 -19.38
CA GLY A 27 -5.41 -35.95 -20.47
C GLY A 27 -5.72 -35.31 -21.84
N ILE A 28 -4.78 -35.44 -22.80
CA ILE A 28 -4.73 -34.61 -24.01
C ILE A 28 -5.01 -35.47 -25.26
N GLU A 29 -6.10 -35.22 -25.99
CA GLU A 29 -6.38 -35.91 -27.28
C GLU A 29 -6.97 -35.05 -28.43
N ALA A 30 -7.05 -33.71 -28.40
CA ALA A 30 -7.60 -32.96 -29.56
C ALA A 30 -6.97 -31.60 -29.87
N SER A 31 -6.94 -31.18 -31.14
CA SER A 31 -6.23 -29.95 -31.59
C SER A 31 -6.75 -28.63 -30.98
N TRP A 32 -8.04 -28.54 -30.61
CA TRP A 32 -8.61 -27.41 -29.85
C TRP A 32 -8.12 -27.36 -28.39
N THR A 33 -7.63 -28.48 -27.87
CA THR A 33 -7.04 -28.50 -26.53
C THR A 33 -5.73 -27.75 -26.49
N SER A 34 -5.04 -27.47 -27.61
CA SER A 34 -3.74 -26.76 -27.58
C SER A 34 -3.87 -25.29 -27.19
N ILE A 35 -4.85 -24.55 -27.73
CA ILE A 35 -5.14 -23.15 -27.34
C ILE A 35 -5.70 -23.09 -25.92
N PHE A 36 -6.63 -24.00 -25.60
CA PHE A 36 -7.17 -24.14 -24.24
C PHE A 36 -6.07 -24.52 -23.23
N LEU A 37 -5.13 -25.38 -23.64
CA LEU A 37 -3.95 -25.77 -22.86
C LEU A 37 -3.03 -24.58 -22.69
N VAL A 38 -2.73 -23.76 -23.71
CA VAL A 38 -1.88 -22.57 -23.53
C VAL A 38 -2.53 -21.57 -22.55
N SER A 39 -3.83 -21.31 -22.69
CA SER A 39 -4.56 -20.47 -21.72
C SER A 39 -4.61 -21.09 -20.32
N LEU A 40 -4.74 -22.41 -20.19
CA LEU A 40 -4.61 -23.10 -18.90
C LEU A 40 -3.16 -23.06 -18.39
N TYR A 41 -2.16 -23.31 -19.23
CA TYR A 41 -0.76 -23.47 -18.82
C TYR A 41 -0.11 -22.13 -18.47
N ILE A 42 -0.68 -21.02 -18.90
CA ILE A 42 -0.25 -19.67 -18.52
C ILE A 42 -1.21 -19.10 -17.47
N GLY A 43 -2.52 -19.17 -17.70
CA GLY A 43 -3.53 -18.60 -16.81
C GLY A 43 -3.76 -19.37 -15.51
N LEU A 44 -3.66 -20.69 -15.51
CA LEU A 44 -3.81 -21.53 -14.31
C LEU A 44 -2.63 -21.38 -13.34
N PRO A 45 -1.34 -21.38 -13.74
CA PRO A 45 -0.26 -21.10 -12.80
C PRO A 45 -0.23 -19.65 -12.32
N ILE A 46 -0.66 -18.68 -13.14
CA ILE A 46 -0.83 -17.29 -12.66
C ILE A 46 -1.97 -17.22 -11.64
N GLY A 47 -3.14 -17.78 -11.95
CA GLY A 47 -4.29 -17.81 -11.04
C GLY A 47 -4.01 -18.60 -9.76
N PHE A 48 -3.31 -19.72 -9.87
CA PHE A 48 -2.83 -20.52 -8.73
C PHE A 48 -1.82 -19.73 -7.90
N GLY A 49 -0.84 -19.08 -8.53
CA GLY A 49 0.13 -18.24 -7.85
C GLY A 49 -0.55 -17.11 -7.07
N MET A 50 -1.53 -16.44 -7.67
CA MET A 50 -2.33 -15.41 -7.01
C MET A 50 -3.17 -15.97 -5.86
N ALA A 51 -3.76 -17.15 -6.01
CA ALA A 51 -4.55 -17.81 -4.96
C ALA A 51 -3.68 -18.28 -3.79
N VAL A 52 -2.47 -18.80 -4.05
CA VAL A 52 -1.49 -19.14 -3.01
C VAL A 52 -1.03 -17.88 -2.27
N LEU A 53 -0.69 -16.81 -3.00
CA LEU A 53 -0.33 -15.53 -2.39
C LEU A 53 -1.47 -14.97 -1.53
N ALA A 54 -2.72 -15.07 -2.00
CA ALA A 54 -3.89 -14.67 -1.22
C ALA A 54 -4.04 -15.52 0.06
N CYS A 55 -3.90 -16.85 -0.02
CA CYS A 55 -3.93 -17.73 1.15
C CYS A 55 -2.82 -17.39 2.16
N ILE A 56 -1.61 -17.13 1.70
CA ILE A 56 -0.49 -16.70 2.56
C ILE A 56 -0.81 -15.35 3.21
N GLY A 57 -1.32 -14.38 2.44
CA GLY A 57 -1.72 -13.07 2.96
C GLY A 57 -2.84 -13.17 4.02
N PHE A 58 -3.86 -13.99 3.78
CA PHE A 58 -4.96 -14.20 4.72
C PHE A 58 -4.55 -14.94 5.99
N THR A 59 -3.65 -15.93 5.88
CA THR A 59 -3.16 -16.66 7.06
C THR A 59 -2.26 -15.78 7.94
N ILE A 60 -1.31 -15.05 7.35
CA ILE A 60 -0.46 -14.09 8.08
C ILE A 60 -1.33 -12.99 8.70
N GLY A 61 -2.23 -12.39 7.92
CA GLY A 61 -3.15 -11.36 8.41
C GLY A 61 -4.08 -11.86 9.52
N GLY A 62 -4.57 -13.10 9.41
CA GLY A 62 -5.44 -13.73 10.41
C GLY A 62 -4.72 -14.03 11.73
N VAL A 63 -3.49 -14.54 11.68
CA VAL A 63 -2.65 -14.76 12.87
C VAL A 63 -2.34 -13.43 13.55
N PHE A 64 -1.96 -12.42 12.78
CA PHE A 64 -1.66 -11.09 13.30
C PHE A 64 -2.88 -10.42 13.93
N ALA A 65 -4.05 -10.55 13.30
CA ALA A 65 -5.32 -10.07 13.86
C ALA A 65 -5.73 -10.84 15.12
N GLY A 66 -5.50 -12.15 15.18
CA GLY A 66 -5.75 -12.96 16.37
C GLY A 66 -4.89 -12.52 17.56
N TRP A 67 -3.61 -12.25 17.32
CA TRP A 67 -2.69 -11.69 18.33
C TRP A 67 -3.12 -10.29 18.80
N LEU A 68 -3.57 -9.45 17.87
CA LEU A 68 -4.11 -8.12 18.16
C LEU A 68 -5.41 -8.14 18.96
N GLU A 69 -6.22 -9.17 18.79
CA GLU A 69 -7.50 -9.30 19.49
C GLU A 69 -7.37 -10.04 20.84
N SER A 70 -6.25 -10.72 21.11
CA SER A 70 -6.07 -11.52 22.33
C SER A 70 -5.64 -10.73 23.56
N SER A 71 -5.08 -9.51 23.38
CA SER A 71 -4.61 -8.68 24.48
C SER A 71 -4.73 -7.19 24.18
N GLU A 72 -5.16 -6.41 25.17
CA GLU A 72 -5.17 -4.94 25.10
C GLU A 72 -3.76 -4.36 24.96
N ASP A 73 -2.75 -5.02 25.54
CA ASP A 73 -1.36 -4.58 25.44
C ASP A 73 -0.83 -4.73 24.02
N ALA A 74 -1.22 -5.80 23.31
CA ALA A 74 -0.89 -6.00 21.90
C ALA A 74 -1.51 -4.90 21.02
N GLN A 75 -2.73 -4.45 21.32
CA GLN A 75 -3.35 -3.32 20.62
C GLN A 75 -2.61 -2.01 20.86
N ARG A 76 -2.20 -1.72 22.10
CA ARG A 76 -1.41 -0.51 22.41
C ARG A 76 -0.06 -0.52 21.71
N ILE A 77 0.64 -1.67 21.71
CA ILE A 77 1.91 -1.83 21.00
C ILE A 77 1.72 -1.58 19.50
N TRP A 78 0.66 -2.13 18.90
CA TRP A 78 0.39 -1.94 17.48
C TRP A 78 0.06 -0.49 17.11
N LEU A 79 -0.68 0.23 17.96
CA LEU A 79 -0.90 1.66 17.77
C LEU A 79 0.41 2.45 17.79
N ARG A 80 1.34 2.10 18.69
CA ARG A 80 2.69 2.68 18.72
C ARG A 80 3.49 2.34 17.47
N VAL A 81 3.48 1.08 17.02
CA VAL A 81 4.15 0.66 15.78
C VAL A 81 3.62 1.42 14.56
N LYS A 82 2.29 1.53 14.43
CA LYS A 82 1.65 2.34 13.37
C LYS A 82 2.09 3.80 13.42
N PHE A 83 2.16 4.37 14.62
CA PHE A 83 2.61 5.74 14.81
C PHE A 83 4.08 5.93 14.42
N VAL A 84 4.97 5.03 14.83
CA VAL A 84 6.39 5.04 14.45
C VAL A 84 6.54 4.93 12.94
N LEU A 85 5.81 4.01 12.29
CA LEU A 85 5.86 3.84 10.84
C LEU A 85 5.38 5.09 10.09
N LEU A 86 4.27 5.67 10.55
CA LEU A 86 3.74 6.92 10.00
C LEU A 86 4.74 8.07 10.17
N THR A 87 5.41 8.16 11.32
CA THR A 87 6.43 9.19 11.58
C THR A 87 7.67 9.00 10.69
N LEU A 88 8.11 7.75 10.51
CA LEU A 88 9.24 7.40 9.65
C LEU A 88 9.01 7.81 8.19
N ILE A 89 7.76 7.75 7.72
CA ILE A 89 7.38 8.20 6.37
C ILE A 89 7.15 9.72 6.34
N ALA A 90 6.47 10.27 7.34
CA ALA A 90 6.12 11.68 7.37
C ALA A 90 7.35 12.59 7.50
N LEU A 91 8.37 12.19 8.26
CA LEU A 91 9.58 12.97 8.48
C LEU A 91 10.35 13.29 7.17
N PRO A 92 10.75 12.31 6.34
CA PRO A 92 11.42 12.59 5.08
C PRO A 92 10.53 13.34 4.09
N VAL A 93 9.22 13.05 4.05
CA VAL A 93 8.28 13.79 3.18
C VAL A 93 8.20 15.26 3.59
N THR A 94 8.14 15.54 4.88
CA THR A 94 8.10 16.91 5.40
C THR A 94 9.41 17.63 5.12
N ALA A 95 10.56 16.99 5.38
CA ALA A 95 11.88 17.54 5.10
C ALA A 95 12.04 17.86 3.60
N PHE A 96 11.59 16.96 2.73
CA PHE A 96 11.62 17.16 1.28
C PHE A 96 10.70 18.30 0.82
N ALA A 97 9.50 18.41 1.41
CA ALA A 97 8.59 19.51 1.13
C ALA A 97 9.19 20.87 1.54
N ILE A 98 9.82 20.94 2.72
CA ILE A 98 10.55 22.13 3.19
C ILE A 98 11.70 22.48 2.23
N TYR A 99 12.48 21.49 1.80
CA TYR A 99 13.54 21.68 0.81
C TYR A 99 12.99 22.26 -0.51
N CYS A 100 11.87 21.74 -1.02
CA CYS A 100 11.25 22.25 -2.24
C CYS A 100 10.79 23.71 -2.10
N LEU A 101 10.26 24.09 -0.93
CA LEU A 101 9.87 25.47 -0.64
C LEU A 101 11.06 26.40 -0.54
N TRP A 102 12.11 25.99 0.19
CA TRP A 102 13.34 26.75 0.30
C TRP A 102 13.97 27.01 -1.07
N ARG A 103 14.01 25.97 -1.92
CA ARG A 103 14.49 26.08 -3.30
C ARG A 103 13.62 26.98 -4.17
N GLY A 104 12.29 26.92 -3.99
CA GLY A 104 11.35 27.82 -4.64
C GLY A 104 11.60 29.28 -4.32
N PHE A 105 11.94 29.60 -3.08
CA PHE A 105 12.30 30.96 -2.64
C PHE A 105 13.71 31.39 -3.08
N ALA A 106 14.71 30.52 -2.92
CA ALA A 106 16.10 30.88 -3.17
C ALA A 106 16.45 30.89 -4.66
N GLU A 107 16.03 29.87 -5.41
CA GLU A 107 16.43 29.65 -6.80
C GLU A 107 15.33 30.02 -7.81
N HIS A 108 14.14 30.43 -7.35
CA HIS A 108 12.96 30.67 -8.19
C HIS A 108 12.63 29.45 -9.09
N ARG A 109 12.91 28.24 -8.59
CA ARG A 109 12.68 26.97 -9.29
C ARG A 109 12.05 25.97 -8.34
N ILE A 110 10.99 25.30 -8.78
CA ILE A 110 10.27 24.32 -7.97
C ILE A 110 10.04 23.02 -8.73
N LEU A 111 10.03 21.91 -8.00
CA LEU A 111 9.62 20.62 -8.56
C LEU A 111 8.10 20.59 -8.73
N ALA A 112 7.64 20.32 -9.95
CA ALA A 112 6.22 20.25 -10.24
C ALA A 112 5.56 19.10 -9.47
N LEU A 113 4.49 19.40 -8.73
CA LEU A 113 3.72 18.37 -8.02
C LEU A 113 2.95 17.47 -9.01
N SER A 114 2.51 18.03 -10.14
CA SER A 114 1.70 17.34 -11.16
C SER A 114 2.51 16.56 -12.19
N ARG A 115 3.78 16.91 -12.42
CA ARG A 115 4.67 16.24 -13.38
C ARG A 115 5.98 15.86 -12.69
N SER A 116 6.05 14.59 -12.29
CA SER A 116 7.23 14.00 -11.65
C SER A 116 8.52 14.45 -12.36
N GLY A 117 9.41 15.10 -11.62
CA GLY A 117 10.77 15.43 -12.05
C GLY A 117 10.95 16.70 -12.89
N THR A 118 9.90 17.45 -13.21
CA THR A 118 10.07 18.71 -13.97
C THR A 118 10.32 19.90 -13.04
N LEU A 119 11.42 20.62 -13.28
CA LEU A 119 11.71 21.90 -12.64
C LEU A 119 10.96 23.00 -13.38
N ILE A 120 10.12 23.74 -12.67
CA ILE A 120 9.34 24.85 -13.20
C ILE A 120 9.89 26.15 -12.65
N SER A 121 10.01 27.16 -13.52
CA SER A 121 10.29 28.55 -13.16
C SER A 121 9.02 29.41 -13.25
N PRO A 122 8.90 30.49 -12.46
CA PRO A 122 7.76 31.39 -12.51
C PRO A 122 7.63 32.10 -13.87
N GLU A 123 8.74 32.28 -14.59
CA GLU A 123 8.78 32.93 -15.91
C GLU A 123 8.22 32.02 -17.02
N SER A 124 8.43 30.70 -16.92
CA SER A 124 7.95 29.75 -17.93
C SER A 124 6.50 29.36 -17.72
N HIS A 125 6.12 29.08 -16.48
CA HIS A 125 4.78 28.60 -16.14
C HIS A 125 4.31 29.16 -14.79
N PRO A 126 3.84 30.42 -14.73
CA PRO A 126 3.54 31.12 -13.48
C PRO A 126 2.46 30.43 -12.64
N LEU A 127 1.35 30.01 -13.25
CA LEU A 127 0.26 29.34 -12.54
C LEU A 127 0.70 27.99 -11.96
N PHE A 128 1.41 27.17 -12.73
CA PHE A 128 1.86 25.85 -12.28
C PHE A 128 2.93 25.92 -11.19
N PHE A 129 3.77 26.96 -11.22
CA PHE A 129 4.72 27.26 -10.16
C PHE A 129 4.00 27.51 -8.83
N TRP A 130 3.03 28.44 -8.80
CA TRP A 130 2.31 28.78 -7.56
C TRP A 130 1.45 27.62 -7.04
N VAL A 131 0.80 26.85 -7.93
CA VAL A 131 0.04 25.66 -7.52
C VAL A 131 0.96 24.60 -6.90
N SER A 132 2.13 24.35 -7.50
CA SER A 132 3.10 23.40 -6.94
C SER A 132 3.70 23.91 -5.64
N PHE A 133 3.99 25.21 -5.55
CA PHE A 133 4.47 25.88 -4.35
C PHE A 133 3.48 25.72 -3.19
N CYS A 134 2.20 26.04 -3.41
CA CYS A 134 1.16 25.83 -2.39
C CYS A 134 0.98 24.35 -2.04
N GLY A 135 1.12 23.44 -3.00
CA GLY A 135 1.07 22.00 -2.76
C GLY A 135 2.18 21.50 -1.83
N TRP A 136 3.41 21.93 -2.06
CA TRP A 136 4.54 21.62 -1.17
C TRP A 136 4.40 22.30 0.20
N ALA A 137 3.89 23.55 0.26
CA ALA A 137 3.60 24.26 1.50
C ALA A 137 2.54 23.51 2.33
N TRP A 138 1.48 23.04 1.67
CA TRP A 138 0.46 22.22 2.29
C TRP A 138 1.04 20.92 2.86
N LEU A 139 1.93 20.24 2.12
CA LEU A 139 2.58 19.02 2.62
C LEU A 139 3.52 19.29 3.80
N ALA A 140 4.29 20.39 3.74
CA ALA A 140 5.23 20.77 4.78
C ALA A 140 4.53 21.08 6.12
N VAL A 141 3.32 21.63 6.10
CA VAL A 141 2.56 21.94 7.33
C VAL A 141 1.55 20.83 7.67
N GLY A 142 0.86 20.30 6.67
CA GLY A 142 -0.21 19.33 6.81
C GLY A 142 0.27 17.98 7.33
N MET A 143 1.44 17.50 6.90
CA MET A 143 2.00 16.23 7.40
C MET A 143 2.33 16.30 8.90
N PRO A 144 3.09 17.31 9.41
CA PRO A 144 3.32 17.48 10.83
C PRO A 144 2.03 17.63 11.66
N VAL A 145 1.06 18.41 11.17
CA VAL A 145 -0.23 18.58 11.87
C VAL A 145 -0.99 17.25 11.95
N HIS A 146 -0.98 16.45 10.88
CA HIS A 146 -1.61 15.13 10.88
C HIS A 146 -0.94 14.18 11.88
N VAL A 147 0.40 14.14 11.89
CA VAL A 147 1.19 13.35 12.83
C VAL A 147 0.89 13.79 14.27
N TYR A 148 0.87 15.09 14.54
CA TYR A 148 0.57 15.64 15.86
C TYR A 148 -0.85 15.28 16.34
N ARG A 149 -1.87 15.41 15.49
CA ARG A 149 -3.24 15.01 15.84
C ARG A 149 -3.33 13.52 16.16
N ARG A 150 -2.62 12.68 15.39
CA ARG A 150 -2.55 11.23 15.64
C ARG A 150 -1.79 10.92 16.94
N ALA A 151 -0.70 11.63 17.23
CA ALA A 151 0.03 11.48 18.49
C ALA A 151 -0.87 11.82 19.68
N LYS A 152 -1.57 12.96 19.62
CA LYS A 152 -2.50 13.39 20.67
C LYS A 152 -3.61 12.37 20.93
N ALA A 153 -4.16 11.74 19.88
CA ALA A 153 -5.20 10.72 20.04
C ALA A 153 -4.70 9.39 20.61
N ILE A 154 -3.39 9.11 20.56
CA ILE A 154 -2.80 7.84 21.01
C ILE A 154 -2.15 7.98 22.40
N PHE A 155 -1.59 9.15 22.72
CA PHE A 155 -0.79 9.38 23.93
C PHE A 155 -1.37 10.44 24.89
N GLY A 156 -2.35 11.22 24.46
CA GLY A 156 -3.04 12.23 25.28
C GLY A 156 -4.41 11.75 25.71
#